data_AF-A0A7H9FG53-F1
#
_entry.id   AF-A0A7H9FG53-F1
#
_cell.length_a   1.000
_cell.length_b   1.000
_cell.length_c   1.000
_cell.angle_alpha   90.00
_cell.angle_beta   90.00
_cell.angle_gamma   90.00
#
_symmetry.space_group_name_H-M   'P 1'
#
loop_
_entity.id
_entity.type
_entity.pdbx_description
1 polymer ?
#
loop_
_entity_poly.entity_id
_entity_poly.type
_entity_poly.pdbx_seq_one_letter_code
_entity_poly.pdbx_strand_id
1 'polypeptide(L)'
;MSPNLTFVIMLVGMFALMFFMQRSQKKQAQKRMESLNKLQKGYEVITIGGLYGTVDEVDTEKGTIVLDVDGVYLTFELAAIKTVLPLKEAVTPEGTVVDEGGAIEE
;
A
#
# COMPACT_ATOMS: atom_id res chain seq x y z
N MET A 1 49.23 0.61 6.31
CA MET A 1 47.96 1.25 6.73
C MET A 1 47.63 0.72 8.13
N SER A 2 47.43 1.59 9.13
CA SER A 2 47.30 1.15 10.53
C SER A 2 45.99 0.36 10.75
N PRO A 3 46.00 -0.71 11.57
CA PRO A 3 44.82 -1.56 11.82
C PRO A 3 43.60 -0.76 12.33
N ASN A 4 43.86 0.27 13.15
CA ASN A 4 42.83 1.17 13.69
C ASN A 4 42.17 2.03 12.61
N LEU A 5 42.90 2.43 11.57
CA LEU A 5 42.34 3.22 10.45
C LEU A 5 41.41 2.35 9.58
N THR A 6 41.77 1.08 9.37
CA THR A 6 40.93 0.12 8.66
C THR A 6 39.61 -0.15 9.41
N PHE A 7 39.68 -0.27 10.74
CA PHE A 7 38.49 -0.44 11.58
C PHE A 7 37.59 0.79 11.56
N VAL A 8 38.14 2.00 11.66
CA VAL A 8 37.36 3.25 11.59
C VAL A 8 36.70 3.42 10.21
N ILE A 9 37.40 3.14 9.11
CA ILE A 9 36.85 3.21 7.75
C ILE A 9 35.69 2.20 7.58
N MET A 10 35.84 0.98 8.09
CA MET A 10 34.79 -0.04 8.06
C MET A 10 33.55 0.38 8.87
N LEU A 11 33.76 0.98 10.05
CA LEU A 11 32.71 1.45 10.94
C LEU A 11 31.92 2.61 10.31
N VAL A 12 32.61 3.58 9.71
CA VAL A 12 31.99 4.68 8.96
C VAL A 12 31.22 4.16 7.75
N GLY A 13 31.74 3.17 7.02
CA GLY A 13 31.05 2.52 5.91
C GLY A 13 29.75 1.83 6.34
N MET A 14 29.76 1.14 7.49
CA MET A 14 28.57 0.49 8.05
C MET A 14 27.48 1.51 8.41
N PHE A 15 27.84 2.61 9.07
CA PHE A 15 26.88 3.68 9.40
C PHE A 15 26.31 4.36 8.16
N ALA A 16 27.11 4.54 7.10
CA ALA A 16 26.64 5.10 5.84
C ALA A 16 25.55 4.23 5.19
N LEU A 17 25.77 2.91 5.15
CA LEU A 17 24.78 1.96 4.62
C LEU A 17 23.52 1.90 5.49
N MET A 18 23.68 1.87 6.81
CA MET A 18 22.56 1.85 7.76
C MET A 18 21.72 3.13 7.66
N PHE A 19 22.34 4.31 7.53
CA PHE A 19 21.62 5.58 7.36
C PHE A 19 20.80 5.60 6.06
N PHE A 20 21.37 5.06 4.97
CA PHE A 20 20.68 4.99 3.68
C PHE A 20 19.48 4.03 3.73
N MET A 21 19.62 2.86 4.36
CA MET A 21 18.51 1.93 4.58
C MET A 21 17.44 2.52 5.50
N GLN A 22 17.81 3.15 6.62
CA GLN A 22 16.85 3.74 7.57
C GLN A 22 15.96 4.79 6.90
N ARG A 23 16.51 5.59 5.97
CA ARG A 23 15.75 6.57 5.20
C ARG A 23 14.71 5.91 4.28
N SER A 24 15.06 4.79 3.66
CA SER A 24 14.14 4.05 2.78
C SER A 24 13.02 3.36 3.55
N GLN A 25 13.34 2.77 4.72
CA GLN A 25 12.35 2.08 5.56
C GLN A 25 11.33 3.04 6.16
N LYS A 26 11.76 4.23 6.61
CA LYS A 26 10.85 5.28 7.09
C LYS A 26 9.82 5.69 6.03
N LYS A 27 10.22 5.79 4.76
CA LYS A 27 9.30 6.13 3.66
C LYS A 27 8.23 5.05 3.44
N GLN A 28 8.58 3.78 3.57
CA GLN A 28 7.62 2.68 3.42
C GLN A 28 6.62 2.64 4.58
N ALA A 29 7.09 2.86 5.81
CA ALA A 29 6.20 2.94 6.98
C ALA A 29 5.23 4.12 6.89
N GLN A 30 5.71 5.29 6.44
CA GLN A 30 4.87 6.48 6.24
C GLN A 30 3.81 6.26 5.16
N LYS A 31 4.17 5.66 4.02
CA LYS A 31 3.20 5.33 2.96
C LYS A 31 2.11 4.39 3.46
N ARG A 32 2.47 3.39 4.26
CA ARG A 32 1.50 2.46 4.85
C ARG A 32 0.54 3.18 5.81
N MET A 33 1.05 4.07 6.65
CA MET A 33 0.23 4.91 7.54
C MET A 33 -0.70 5.86 6.77
N GLU A 34 -0.23 6.42 5.65
CA GLU A 34 -1.03 7.33 4.83
C GLU A 34 -2.19 6.61 4.12
N SER A 35 -1.98 5.38 3.64
CA SER A 35 -3.04 4.54 3.06
C SER A 35 -4.12 4.18 4.07
N LEU A 36 -3.74 3.94 5.33
CA LEU A 36 -4.70 3.65 6.41
C LEU A 36 -5.51 4.89 6.81
N ASN A 37 -4.90 6.08 6.80
CA ASN A 37 -5.61 7.34 7.06
C ASN A 37 -6.62 7.73 5.96
N LYS A 38 -6.53 7.13 4.78
CA LYS A 38 -7.47 7.36 3.67
C LYS A 38 -8.68 6.42 3.70
N LEU A 39 -8.76 5.52 4.68
CA LEU A 39 -9.91 4.63 4.85
C LEU A 39 -11.14 5.44 5.27
N GLN A 40 -12.15 5.43 4.44
CA GLN A 40 -13.47 5.99 4.73
C GLN A 40 -14.54 4.93 4.44
N LYS A 41 -15.72 5.13 5.03
CA LYS A 41 -16.89 4.28 4.74
C LYS A 41 -17.19 4.28 3.24
N GLY A 42 -17.53 3.11 2.71
CA GLY A 42 -17.86 2.86 1.31
C GLY A 42 -16.67 2.48 0.40
N TYR A 43 -15.43 2.57 0.88
CA TYR A 43 -14.27 2.18 0.07
C TYR A 43 -14.23 0.66 -0.12
N GLU A 44 -13.84 0.21 -1.31
CA GLU A 44 -13.53 -1.19 -1.54
C GLU A 44 -12.13 -1.49 -0.99
N VAL A 45 -11.98 -2.65 -0.36
CA VAL A 45 -10.69 -3.07 0.19
C VAL A 45 -10.39 -4.50 -0.18
N ILE A 46 -9.09 -4.78 -0.29
CA ILE A 46 -8.55 -6.11 -0.45
C ILE A 46 -7.78 -6.44 0.82
N THR A 47 -8.21 -7.49 1.51
CA THR A 47 -7.51 -8.01 2.70
C THR A 47 -6.25 -8.76 2.28
N ILE A 48 -5.36 -9.06 3.24
CA ILE A 48 -4.13 -9.85 2.98
C ILE A 48 -4.46 -11.24 2.40
N GLY A 49 -5.59 -11.83 2.82
CA GLY A 49 -6.07 -13.12 2.31
C GLY A 49 -6.67 -13.07 0.91
N GLY A 50 -6.71 -11.90 0.26
CA GLY A 50 -7.32 -11.73 -1.05
C GLY A 50 -8.85 -11.62 -1.03
N LEU A 51 -9.46 -11.49 0.15
CA LEU A 51 -10.89 -11.22 0.28
C LEU A 51 -11.17 -9.77 -0.11
N TYR A 52 -12.19 -9.58 -0.93
CA TYR A 52 -12.74 -8.30 -1.34
C TYR A 52 -13.94 -7.97 -0.46
N GLY A 53 -14.05 -6.72 -0.03
CA GLY A 53 -15.18 -6.24 0.75
C GLY A 53 -15.26 -4.73 0.75
N THR A 54 -16.37 -4.20 1.26
CA THR A 54 -16.60 -2.76 1.36
C THR A 54 -16.48 -2.32 2.81
N VAL A 55 -15.88 -1.16 3.06
CA VAL A 55 -15.75 -0.61 4.41
C VAL A 55 -17.11 -0.10 4.89
N ASP A 56 -17.66 -0.70 5.95
CA ASP A 56 -18.89 -0.24 6.58
C ASP A 56 -18.61 0.73 7.74
N GLU A 57 -17.64 0.39 8.60
CA GLU A 57 -17.26 1.20 9.76
C GLU A 57 -15.76 1.09 10.04
N VAL A 58 -15.15 2.20 10.50
CA VAL A 58 -13.74 2.25 10.91
C VAL A 58 -13.67 2.76 12.34
N ASP A 59 -13.10 1.94 13.24
CA ASP A 59 -12.80 2.31 14.63
C ASP A 59 -11.27 2.49 14.75
N THR A 60 -10.83 3.75 14.64
CA THR A 60 -9.41 4.12 14.74
C THR A 60 -8.86 4.06 16.15
N GLU A 61 -9.71 4.08 17.18
CA GLU A 61 -9.28 3.98 18.59
C GLU A 61 -8.93 2.55 18.96
N LYS A 62 -9.72 1.58 18.48
CA LYS A 62 -9.47 0.15 18.69
C LYS A 62 -8.62 -0.50 17.61
N GLY A 63 -8.37 0.19 16.50
CA GLY A 63 -7.58 -0.36 15.40
C GLY A 63 -8.35 -1.39 14.56
N THR A 64 -9.68 -1.33 14.54
CA THR A 64 -10.56 -2.32 13.88
C THR A 64 -11.40 -1.69 12.77
N ILE A 65 -11.79 -2.50 11.80
CA ILE A 65 -12.61 -2.12 10.66
C ILE A 65 -13.71 -3.16 10.45
N VAL A 66 -14.93 -2.73 10.16
CA VAL A 66 -16.04 -3.60 9.79
C VAL A 66 -16.15 -3.60 8.27
N LEU A 67 -16.06 -4.78 7.68
CA LEU A 67 -16.21 -5.00 6.25
C LEU A 67 -17.54 -5.68 5.95
N ASP A 68 -18.24 -5.17 4.96
CA ASP A 68 -19.38 -5.81 4.33
C ASP A 68 -18.90 -6.72 3.19
N VAL A 69 -19.21 -8.01 3.31
CA VAL A 69 -18.93 -9.05 2.34
C VAL A 69 -20.26 -9.71 1.99
N ASP A 70 -20.91 -9.24 0.93
CA ASP A 70 -22.18 -9.79 0.43
C ASP A 70 -23.30 -9.81 1.50
N GLY A 71 -23.41 -8.73 2.28
CA GLY A 71 -24.39 -8.57 3.34
C GLY A 71 -23.98 -9.21 4.68
N VAL A 72 -22.78 -9.79 4.76
CA VAL A 72 -22.18 -10.27 6.00
C VAL A 72 -21.18 -9.26 6.52
N TYR A 73 -21.43 -8.75 7.72
CA TYR A 73 -20.55 -7.80 8.39
C TYR A 73 -19.53 -8.52 9.27
N LEU A 74 -18.25 -8.33 8.96
CA LEU A 74 -17.13 -8.98 9.64
C LEU A 74 -16.15 -7.93 10.14
N THR A 75 -15.74 -8.07 11.40
CA THR A 75 -14.72 -7.19 12.00
C THR A 75 -13.33 -7.74 11.75
N PHE A 76 -12.46 -6.92 11.18
CA PHE A 76 -11.06 -7.18 10.96
C PHE A 76 -10.19 -6.14 11.65
N GLU A 77 -8.92 -6.47 11.87
CA GLU A 77 -7.93 -5.46 12.25
C GLU A 77 -7.58 -4.59 11.04
N LEU A 78 -7.30 -3.30 11.27
CA LEU A 78 -6.79 -2.38 10.25
C LEU A 78 -5.50 -2.91 9.59
N ALA A 79 -4.69 -3.64 10.35
CA ALA A 79 -3.47 -4.28 9.84
C ALA A 79 -3.75 -5.40 8.81
N ALA A 80 -4.97 -5.96 8.77
CA ALA A 80 -5.36 -7.00 7.83
C ALA A 80 -5.70 -6.49 6.42
N ILE A 81 -5.73 -5.15 6.23
CA ILE A 81 -6.02 -4.53 4.94
C ILE A 81 -4.71 -4.38 4.14
N LYS A 82 -4.67 -5.00 2.96
CA LYS A 82 -3.52 -4.94 2.05
C LYS A 82 -3.59 -3.74 1.12
N THR A 83 -4.77 -3.47 0.57
CA THR A 83 -4.97 -2.43 -0.43
C THR A 83 -6.34 -1.81 -0.25
N VAL A 84 -6.39 -0.48 -0.37
CA VAL A 84 -7.61 0.31 -0.34
C VAL A 84 -7.85 0.79 -1.76
N LEU A 85 -8.99 0.42 -2.32
CA LEU A 85 -9.46 0.91 -3.60
C LEU A 85 -10.36 2.12 -3.33
N PRO A 86 -10.13 3.26 -4.02
CA PRO A 86 -11.01 4.41 -3.88
C PRO A 86 -12.44 4.02 -4.24
N LEU A 87 -13.40 4.67 -3.58
CA LEU A 87 -14.81 4.64 -3.98
C LEU A 87 -14.88 4.82 -5.49
N LYS A 88 -15.38 3.80 -6.17
CA LYS A 88 -15.68 3.86 -7.60
C LYS A 88 -16.78 4.91 -7.78
N GLU A 89 -16.40 6.18 -7.92
CA GLU A 89 -17.16 7.04 -8.82
C GLU A 89 -17.21 6.29 -10.14
N ALA A 90 -18.43 6.01 -10.58
CA ALA A 90 -18.73 5.14 -11.70
C ALA A 90 -17.74 5.36 -12.84
N VAL A 91 -16.85 4.39 -13.05
CA VAL A 91 -16.17 4.23 -14.33
C VAL A 91 -17.29 4.02 -15.34
N THR A 92 -17.60 5.08 -16.08
CA THR A 92 -18.37 5.00 -17.32
C THR A 92 -17.72 3.92 -18.19
N PRO A 93 -18.53 3.04 -18.81
CA PRO A 93 -18.02 1.95 -19.62
C PRO A 93 -17.50 2.51 -20.94
N GLU A 94 -16.28 3.02 -20.97
CA GLU A 94 -15.54 3.21 -22.21
C GLU A 94 -14.30 2.31 -22.19
N GLY A 95 -14.58 1.04 -22.49
CA GLY A 95 -13.62 0.21 -23.17
C GLY A 95 -13.51 0.65 -24.61
N THR A 96 -12.35 1.20 -24.98
CA THR A 96 -11.78 1.08 -26.33
C THR A 96 -10.29 0.89 -26.19
N VAL A 97 -9.88 -0.35 -25.94
CA VAL A 97 -8.66 -0.89 -26.55
C VAL A 97 -9.13 -1.64 -27.79
N VAL A 98 -9.06 -0.96 -28.93
CA VAL A 98 -9.03 -1.65 -30.22
C VAL A 98 -7.55 -1.70 -30.59
N ASP A 99 -6.96 -2.86 -30.36
CA ASP A 99 -5.73 -3.29 -30.99
C ASP A 99 -6.04 -3.77 -32.42
N GLU A 100 -4.99 -3.86 -33.22
CA GLU A 100 -4.90 -4.45 -34.56
C GLU A 100 -5.07 -3.54 -35.78
N GLY A 101 -4.01 -3.50 -36.60
CA GLY A 101 -4.13 -3.36 -38.05
C GLY A 101 -3.12 -2.40 -38.67
N GLY A 102 -1.98 -2.94 -39.09
CA GLY A 102 -0.91 -2.18 -39.73
C GLY A 102 -1.21 -1.70 -41.16
N ALA A 103 -0.13 -1.18 -41.78
CA ALA A 103 -0.02 -0.78 -43.19
C ALA A 103 -0.85 0.47 -43.54
N ILE A 104 -0.40 1.45 -44.32
CA ILE A 104 0.65 1.56 -45.32
C ILE A 104 0.81 3.07 -45.63
N GLU A 105 1.95 3.40 -46.22
CA GLU A 105 2.32 4.65 -46.90
C GLU A 105 1.20 5.30 -47.73
N GLU A 106 1.10 6.63 -47.69
CA GLU A 106 1.51 7.58 -48.75
C GLU A 106 1.45 9.03 -48.24
#